data_AF-A0A7M4AMS7-F1
#
_entry.id   AF-A0A7M4AMS7-F1
#
_cell.length_a   1.000
_cell.length_b   1.000
_cell.length_c   1.000
_cell.angle_alpha   90.00
_cell.angle_beta   90.00
_cell.angle_gamma   90.00
#
_symmetry.space_group_name_H-M   'P 1'
#
loop_
_entity.id
_entity.type
_entity.pdbx_description
1 polymer ?
#
loop_
_entity_poly.entity_id
_entity_poly.type
_entity_poly.pdbx_seq_one_letter_code
_entity_poly.pdbx_strand_id
1 'polypeptide(L)'
;MMSSEGRGLDHLMEQNDTELTFLSAYGGVGDAPKSDGAAILAALKRFLIAGGMKAKLEDQTLVFAAGNAIVMESGCLLTFEGQHLPLVESDLTASGFCDGVLSKKRNSVSVCLTAWNQEQRRLVERLVEHHMRG
;
A
#
# COMPACT_ATOMS: atom_id res chain seq x y z
N MET A 1 45.26 18.09 43.00
CA MET A 1 45.48 17.31 41.75
C MET A 1 44.63 16.06 41.88
N MET A 2 43.42 15.99 41.31
CA MET A 2 43.11 15.52 39.93
C MET A 2 43.89 14.22 39.62
N SER A 3 43.28 13.07 39.34
CA SER A 3 42.09 12.84 38.51
C SER A 3 41.35 11.56 38.91
N SER A 4 40.02 11.61 38.84
CA SER A 4 39.11 10.49 39.02
C SER A 4 38.24 10.36 37.77
N GLU A 5 38.70 9.61 36.77
CA GLU A 5 37.93 9.29 35.56
C GLU A 5 38.30 7.88 35.10
N GLY A 6 37.36 6.95 35.14
CA GLY A 6 37.59 5.58 34.67
C GLY A 6 36.61 4.51 35.12
N ARG A 7 35.62 4.83 35.96
CA ARG A 7 34.62 3.85 36.44
C ARG A 7 33.18 4.35 36.36
N GLY A 8 32.86 5.10 35.32
CA GLY A 8 31.50 5.62 35.09
C GLY A 8 30.85 5.14 33.79
N LEU A 9 31.63 4.84 32.76
CA LEU A 9 31.08 4.54 31.43
C LEU A 9 30.59 3.10 31.26
N ASP A 10 31.22 2.14 31.93
CA ASP A 10 30.89 0.71 31.75
C ASP A 10 29.53 0.34 32.39
N HIS A 11 29.15 1.03 33.48
CA HIS A 11 27.87 0.80 34.17
C HIS A 11 26.70 1.55 33.51
N LEU A 12 26.99 2.52 32.64
CA LEU A 12 25.99 3.33 31.91
C LEU A 12 25.60 2.69 30.57
N MET A 13 26.37 1.71 30.09
CA MET A 13 26.06 0.93 28.90
C MET A 13 25.11 -0.24 29.18
N GLU A 14 25.12 -0.79 30.39
CA GLU A 14 24.30 -1.95 30.78
C GLU A 14 22.83 -1.60 31.11
N GLN A 15 22.49 -0.31 31.17
CA GLN A 15 21.12 0.19 31.43
C GLN A 15 20.38 0.68 30.16
N ASN A 16 20.95 0.49 28.96
CA ASN A 16 20.36 0.94 27.69
C ASN A 16 19.71 -0.19 26.85
N ASP A 17 19.33 -1.31 27.46
CA ASP A 17 18.72 -2.45 26.73
C ASP A 17 17.19 -2.52 26.81
N THR A 18 16.54 -1.48 27.31
CA THR A 18 15.08 -1.40 27.35
C THR A 18 14.63 0.01 27.04
N GLU A 19 14.48 0.37 25.77
CA GLU A 19 13.42 1.25 25.22
C GLU A 19 13.37 1.23 23.67
N LEU A 20 13.69 0.10 23.01
CA LEU A 20 13.45 -0.03 21.55
C LEU A 20 11.94 0.00 21.20
N THR A 21 11.07 -0.21 22.18
CA THR A 21 9.60 -0.10 22.01
C THR A 21 9.12 1.35 21.89
N PHE A 22 9.90 2.34 22.37
CA PHE A 22 9.47 3.74 22.34
C PHE A 22 9.79 4.43 20.99
N LEU A 23 10.89 4.06 20.32
CA LEU A 23 11.22 4.60 18.99
C LEU A 23 10.37 4.04 17.84
N SER A 24 9.69 2.90 18.01
CA SER A 24 8.71 2.43 17.01
C SER A 24 7.45 3.29 16.94
N ALA A 25 7.16 4.09 17.98
CA ALA A 25 5.98 4.95 18.04
C ALA A 25 6.17 6.27 17.26
N TYR A 26 7.40 6.64 16.90
CA TYR A 26 7.68 7.86 16.14
C TYR A 26 8.61 7.57 14.95
N GLY A 27 8.07 6.81 13.98
CA GLY A 27 8.53 6.79 12.59
C GLY A 27 10.04 6.62 12.38
N GLY A 28 10.58 5.49 12.81
CA GLY A 28 11.91 5.06 12.37
C GLY A 28 11.95 4.88 10.85
N VAL A 29 12.84 5.60 10.18
CA VAL A 29 13.22 5.35 8.79
C VAL A 29 14.07 4.09 8.77
N GLY A 30 13.42 2.94 8.89
CA GLY A 30 14.02 1.62 8.85
C GLY A 30 12.93 0.64 8.47
N ASP A 31 12.96 0.20 7.21
CA ASP A 31 11.99 -0.67 6.55
C ASP A 31 10.53 -0.36 6.94
N ALA A 32 9.90 0.56 6.19
CA ALA A 32 8.45 0.59 6.13
C ALA A 32 7.95 -0.86 6.02
N PRO A 33 7.01 -1.30 6.87
CA PRO A 33 6.60 -2.70 6.90
C PRO A 33 6.33 -3.13 5.47
N LYS A 34 7.12 -4.09 4.98
CA LYS A 34 7.03 -4.58 3.61
C LYS A 34 5.56 -4.86 3.35
N SER A 35 4.98 -4.04 2.49
CA SER A 35 3.58 -4.12 2.11
C SER A 35 3.30 -5.57 1.71
N ASP A 36 2.45 -6.26 2.48
CA ASP A 36 2.07 -7.62 2.17
C ASP A 36 1.12 -7.60 0.97
N GLY A 37 1.71 -7.64 -0.23
CA GLY A 37 0.98 -7.61 -1.49
C GLY A 37 -0.05 -8.73 -1.60
N ALA A 38 0.18 -9.89 -0.99
CA ALA A 38 -0.79 -10.99 -0.96
C ALA A 38 -1.98 -10.66 -0.06
N ALA A 39 -1.74 -10.04 1.10
CA ALA A 39 -2.82 -9.54 1.96
C ALA A 39 -3.64 -8.44 1.28
N ILE A 40 -2.98 -7.50 0.58
CA ILE A 40 -3.66 -6.45 -0.20
C ILE A 40 -4.49 -7.08 -1.32
N LEU A 41 -3.93 -8.04 -2.08
CA LEU A 41 -4.66 -8.73 -3.15
C LEU A 41 -5.91 -9.46 -2.60
N ALA A 42 -5.78 -10.12 -1.47
CA ALA A 42 -6.90 -10.80 -0.81
C ALA A 42 -7.98 -9.80 -0.34
N ALA A 43 -7.59 -8.64 0.18
CA ALA A 43 -8.53 -7.59 0.58
C ALA A 43 -9.22 -6.95 -0.62
N LEU A 44 -8.46 -6.64 -1.68
CA LEU A 44 -8.96 -6.12 -2.95
C LEU A 44 -9.98 -7.09 -3.58
N LYS A 45 -9.69 -8.39 -3.62
CA LYS A 45 -10.63 -9.41 -4.10
C LYS A 45 -11.98 -9.35 -3.38
N ARG A 46 -11.96 -9.33 -2.04
CA ARG A 46 -13.19 -9.24 -1.22
C ARG A 46 -13.96 -7.97 -1.53
N PHE A 47 -13.24 -6.85 -1.68
CA PHE A 47 -13.83 -5.55 -1.96
C PHE A 47 -14.50 -5.50 -3.35
N LEU A 48 -13.82 -6.00 -4.38
CA LEU A 48 -14.37 -6.09 -5.74
C LEU A 48 -15.65 -6.95 -5.78
N ILE A 49 -15.63 -8.13 -5.15
CA ILE A 49 -16.80 -9.02 -5.09
C ILE A 49 -17.95 -8.35 -4.34
N ALA A 50 -17.68 -7.68 -3.22
CA ALA A 50 -18.69 -6.95 -2.47
C ALA A 50 -19.29 -5.78 -3.29
N GLY A 51 -18.49 -5.15 -4.16
CA GLY A 51 -18.94 -4.14 -5.12
C GLY A 51 -19.66 -4.70 -6.36
N GLY A 52 -19.93 -6.01 -6.41
CA GLY A 52 -20.65 -6.66 -7.51
C GLY A 52 -19.78 -7.13 -8.69
N MET A 53 -18.45 -6.98 -8.60
CA MET A 53 -17.55 -7.44 -9.65
C MET A 53 -17.30 -8.94 -9.57
N LYS A 54 -17.32 -9.61 -10.72
CA LYS A 54 -16.80 -10.97 -10.83
C LYS A 54 -15.26 -10.91 -10.87
N ALA A 55 -14.62 -11.62 -9.94
CA ALA A 55 -13.15 -11.71 -9.86
C ALA A 55 -12.69 -13.15 -9.61
N LYS A 56 -11.63 -13.57 -10.29
CA LYS A 56 -11.01 -14.89 -10.18
C LYS A 56 -9.55 -14.74 -9.78
N LEU A 57 -9.13 -15.50 -8.78
CA LEU A 57 -7.72 -15.53 -8.37
C LEU A 57 -7.05 -16.72 -9.06
N GLU A 58 -5.95 -16.45 -9.76
CA GLU A 58 -5.08 -17.41 -10.43
C GLU A 58 -3.66 -17.16 -9.91
N ASP A 59 -3.20 -18.02 -9.00
CA ASP A 59 -1.93 -17.87 -8.27
C ASP A 59 -1.80 -16.50 -7.57
N GLN A 60 -0.94 -15.63 -8.10
CA GLN A 60 -0.66 -14.28 -7.59
C GLN A 60 -1.35 -13.17 -8.41
N THR A 61 -2.27 -13.55 -9.30
CA THR A 61 -2.98 -12.64 -10.19
C THR A 61 -4.47 -12.74 -9.96
N LEU A 62 -5.10 -11.63 -9.61
CA LEU A 62 -6.55 -11.48 -9.56
C LEU A 62 -7.03 -10.89 -10.88
N VAL A 63 -7.83 -11.63 -11.65
CA VAL A 63 -8.43 -11.16 -12.90
C VAL A 63 -9.90 -10.82 -12.67
N PHE A 64 -10.36 -9.69 -13.20
CA PHE A 64 -11.75 -9.23 -13.12
C PHE A 64 -12.19 -8.57 -14.43
N ALA A 65 -13.49 -8.29 -14.58
CA ALA A 65 -14.07 -7.85 -15.85
C ALA A 65 -13.43 -6.59 -16.45
N ALA A 66 -12.92 -5.70 -15.60
CA ALA A 66 -12.33 -4.43 -15.98
C ALA A 66 -10.81 -4.36 -15.76
N GLY A 67 -10.10 -5.49 -15.60
CA GLY A 67 -8.65 -5.45 -15.41
C GLY A 67 -8.09 -6.59 -14.56
N ASN A 68 -6.94 -6.36 -13.95
CA ASN A 68 -6.27 -7.34 -13.10
C ASN A 68 -5.49 -6.68 -11.96
N ALA A 69 -5.13 -7.48 -10.97
CA ALA A 69 -4.18 -7.09 -9.94
C ALA A 69 -3.16 -8.19 -9.67
N ILE A 70 -1.88 -7.84 -9.48
CA ILE A 70 -0.76 -8.78 -9.37
C ILE A 70 0.04 -8.48 -8.11
N VAL A 71 0.44 -9.52 -7.36
CA VAL A 71 1.36 -9.36 -6.22
C VAL A 71 2.75 -8.96 -6.73
N MET A 72 3.34 -7.95 -6.13
CA MET A 72 4.72 -7.50 -6.33
C MET A 72 5.46 -7.46 -4.99
N GLU A 73 6.79 -7.36 -5.02
CA GLU A 73 7.59 -7.21 -3.80
C GLU A 73 7.25 -5.92 -3.03
N SER A 74 6.87 -4.86 -3.74
CA SER A 74 6.49 -3.56 -3.17
C SER A 74 5.01 -3.48 -2.75
N GLY A 75 4.18 -4.46 -3.10
CA GLY A 75 2.75 -4.43 -2.81
C GLY A 75 1.89 -5.15 -3.85
N CYS A 76 0.81 -4.52 -4.29
CA CYS A 76 -0.12 -5.09 -5.27
C CYS A 76 -0.37 -4.12 -6.42
N LEU A 77 0.08 -4.48 -7.62
CA LEU A 77 -0.18 -3.69 -8.83
C LEU A 77 -1.62 -3.88 -9.27
N LEU A 78 -2.42 -2.82 -9.25
CA LEU A 78 -3.76 -2.78 -9.81
C LEU A 78 -3.73 -2.16 -11.19
N THR A 79 -4.21 -2.88 -12.20
CA THR A 79 -4.51 -2.36 -13.54
C THR A 79 -6.02 -2.37 -13.76
N PHE A 80 -6.59 -1.25 -14.17
CA PHE A 80 -8.02 -1.10 -14.44
C PHE A 80 -8.24 -0.40 -15.78
N GLU A 81 -9.13 -0.93 -16.60
CA GLU A 81 -9.50 -0.42 -17.91
C GLU A 81 -10.96 0.08 -17.92
N GLY A 82 -11.23 1.08 -18.75
CA GLY A 82 -12.58 1.62 -18.90
C GLY A 82 -12.62 2.76 -19.90
N GLN A 83 -13.74 3.48 -19.97
CA GLN A 83 -13.86 4.71 -20.77
C GLN A 83 -14.11 5.88 -19.83
N HIS A 84 -13.38 6.99 -20.03
CA HIS A 84 -13.50 8.21 -19.22
C HIS A 84 -13.39 7.96 -17.70
N LEU A 85 -12.46 7.10 -17.27
CA LEU A 85 -12.23 6.75 -15.87
C LEU A 85 -12.27 8.00 -14.98
N PRO A 86 -13.04 8.01 -13.86
CA PRO A 86 -13.34 9.20 -13.09
C PRO A 86 -12.18 9.57 -12.16
N LEU A 87 -10.96 9.62 -12.69
CA LEU A 87 -9.72 9.87 -11.96
C LEU A 87 -8.98 11.09 -12.53
N VAL A 88 -8.18 11.71 -11.67
CA VAL A 88 -7.15 12.70 -12.01
C VAL A 88 -5.79 12.22 -11.51
N GLU A 89 -4.69 12.79 -12.00
CA GLU A 89 -3.33 12.33 -11.62
C GLU A 89 -3.08 12.39 -10.11
N SER A 90 -3.61 13.40 -9.41
CA SER A 90 -3.47 13.52 -7.96
C SER A 90 -4.17 12.41 -7.16
N ASP A 91 -5.13 11.69 -7.75
CA ASP A 91 -5.74 10.52 -7.09
C ASP A 91 -4.70 9.40 -6.90
N LEU A 92 -3.62 9.38 -7.71
CA LEU A 92 -2.59 8.33 -7.70
C LEU A 92 -1.35 8.68 -6.87
N THR A 93 -1.30 9.88 -6.30
CA THR A 93 -0.16 10.38 -5.51
C THR A 93 -0.43 10.36 -4.01
N ALA A 94 -1.59 9.87 -3.58
CA ALA A 94 -1.92 9.77 -2.15
C ALA A 94 -1.11 8.68 -1.44
N SER A 95 -1.08 8.75 -0.11
CA SER A 95 -0.36 7.77 0.71
C SER A 95 -0.90 6.35 0.51
N GLY A 96 0.01 5.38 0.36
CA GLY A 96 -0.34 3.99 0.07
C GLY A 96 -0.44 3.66 -1.44
N PHE A 97 -0.06 4.60 -2.30
CA PHE A 97 0.11 4.39 -3.75
C PHE A 97 1.57 4.61 -4.16
N CYS A 98 2.07 3.83 -5.12
CA CYS A 98 3.29 4.13 -5.85
C CYS A 98 3.13 3.77 -7.34
N ASP A 99 3.99 4.33 -8.18
CA ASP A 99 4.05 4.06 -9.62
C ASP A 99 2.71 4.23 -10.34
N GLY A 100 1.92 5.20 -9.90
CA GLY A 100 0.61 5.51 -10.44
C GLY A 100 0.68 6.16 -11.81
N VAL A 101 0.00 5.57 -12.79
CA VAL A 101 -0.10 6.07 -14.17
C VAL A 101 -1.55 6.06 -14.61
N LEU A 102 -2.07 7.23 -14.99
CA LEU A 102 -3.36 7.39 -15.66
C LEU A 102 -3.09 7.66 -17.14
N SER A 103 -3.74 6.92 -18.04
CA SER A 103 -3.58 7.17 -19.47
C SER A 103 -4.10 8.56 -19.85
N LYS A 104 -3.47 9.22 -20.83
CA LYS A 104 -3.91 10.56 -21.31
C LYS A 104 -5.37 10.60 -21.77
N LYS A 105 -5.88 9.46 -22.26
CA LYS A 105 -7.26 9.29 -22.71
C LYS A 105 -8.21 8.90 -21.57
N ARG A 106 -7.71 8.75 -20.34
CA ARG A 106 -8.46 8.27 -19.16
C ARG A 106 -9.22 6.98 -19.46
N ASN A 107 -8.58 6.05 -20.17
CA ASN A 107 -9.15 4.75 -20.52
C ASN A 107 -8.46 3.57 -19.82
N SER A 108 -7.37 3.83 -19.11
CA SER A 108 -6.66 2.84 -18.31
C SER A 108 -5.92 3.54 -17.17
N VAL A 109 -5.84 2.87 -16.04
CA VAL A 109 -5.05 3.27 -14.88
C VAL A 109 -4.25 2.08 -14.37
N SER A 110 -3.01 2.31 -13.99
CA SER A 110 -2.16 1.35 -13.30
C SER A 110 -1.62 2.01 -12.04
N VAL A 111 -1.69 1.35 -10.89
CA VAL A 111 -1.14 1.87 -9.64
C VAL A 111 -0.75 0.72 -8.72
N CYS A 112 0.42 0.81 -8.09
CA CYS A 112 0.82 -0.14 -7.06
C CYS A 112 0.27 0.30 -5.70
N LEU A 113 -0.50 -0.59 -5.07
CA LEU A 113 -1.06 -0.42 -3.75
C LEU A 113 -0.05 -0.92 -2.72
N THR A 114 0.42 -0.03 -1.85
CA THR A 114 1.37 -0.34 -0.77
C THR A 114 0.70 -0.37 0.60
N ALA A 115 -0.59 -0.01 0.67
CA ALA A 115 -1.42 -0.10 1.86
C ALA A 115 -2.87 -0.45 1.46
N TRP A 116 -3.70 -0.81 2.45
CA TRP A 116 -5.14 -1.04 2.23
C TRP A 116 -6.00 -0.28 3.25
N ASN A 117 -5.97 1.05 3.15
CA ASN A 117 -6.71 1.95 4.02
C ASN A 117 -7.90 2.61 3.25
N GLN A 118 -8.45 3.70 3.80
CA GLN A 118 -9.59 4.40 3.23
C GLN A 118 -9.33 4.95 1.82
N GLU A 119 -8.11 5.43 1.53
CA GLU A 119 -7.76 6.03 0.24
C GLU A 119 -7.80 5.00 -0.90
N GLN A 120 -7.20 3.82 -0.70
CA GLN A 120 -7.22 2.74 -1.70
C GLN A 120 -8.64 2.23 -1.95
N ARG A 121 -9.43 2.06 -0.87
CA ARG A 121 -10.83 1.64 -0.99
C ARG A 121 -11.65 2.64 -1.77
N ARG A 122 -11.49 3.93 -1.50
CA ARG A 122 -12.22 5.00 -2.21
C ARG A 122 -11.86 5.06 -3.69
N LEU A 123 -10.58 4.91 -4.04
CA LEU A 123 -10.15 4.85 -5.43
C LEU A 123 -10.77 3.65 -6.16
N VAL A 124 -10.69 2.46 -5.55
CA VAL A 124 -11.26 1.23 -6.14
C VAL A 124 -12.79 1.32 -6.22
N GLU A 125 -13.45 1.87 -5.20
CA GLU A 125 -14.90 2.09 -5.19
C GLU A 125 -15.33 2.98 -6.35
N ARG A 126 -14.67 4.12 -6.57
CA ARG A 126 -14.95 5.00 -7.72
C ARG A 126 -14.82 4.28 -9.06
N LEU A 127 -13.80 3.45 -9.21
CA LEU A 127 -13.59 2.65 -10.43
C LEU A 127 -14.69 1.61 -10.62
N VAL A 128 -15.06 0.88 -9.56
CA VAL A 128 -16.11 -0.13 -9.57
C VAL A 128 -17.47 0.51 -9.84
N GLU A 129 -17.83 1.59 -9.15
CA GLU A 129 -19.08 2.32 -9.38
C GLU A 129 -19.19 2.81 -10.82
N HIS A 130 -18.11 3.35 -11.36
CA HIS A 130 -18.06 3.79 -12.75
C HIS A 130 -18.24 2.64 -13.74
N HIS A 131 -17.62 1.48 -13.48
CA HIS A 131 -17.81 0.30 -14.33
C HIS A 131 -19.21 -0.29 -14.22
N MET A 132 -19.85 -0.22 -13.05
CA MET A 132 -21.19 -0.78 -12.83
C MET A 132 -22.32 0.13 -13.31
N ARG A 133 -22.07 1.44 -13.41
CA ARG A 133 -23.08 2.44 -13.80
C ARG A 133 -22.86 3.05 -15.19
N GLY A 134 -21.66 2.87 -15.77
CA GLY A 134 -21.33 3.30 -17.13
C GLY A 134 -21.80 2.30 -18.17
#